data_AF-A0A1S9UMI4-F1
#
_entry.id   AF-A0A1S9UMI4-F1
#
_cell.length_a   1.000
_cell.length_b   1.000
_cell.length_c   1.000
_cell.angle_alpha   90.00
_cell.angle_beta   90.00
_cell.angle_gamma   90.00
#
_symmetry.space_group_name_H-M   'P 1'
#
loop_
_entity.id
_entity.type
_entity.pdbx_description
1 polymer ?
#
loop_
_entity_poly.entity_id
_entity_poly.type
_entity_poly.pdbx_seq_one_letter_code
_entity_poly.pdbx_strand_id
1 'polypeptide(L)'
;MHMDERMNLQLTSQALQVMNNGIAVISHDGIITFSNQPFCSMLHKKENEIIGKHISTIIPDRKKLVVNQNDSLYKYECKVGNQVLIMNESRVYQSGKEDGSIAILENKEKSIQSLESIISRYENALNLLSECILGVNEQGIVNFLSGSYAQFLGIDDPKEAIGKHCTEVVENTRMHIIVKTGQVEIGHIQRISNRNIIATRIPIVKDGEVIGAIGKIMFHDIQQFKALGDQISAMESKLSYYQTELQRLQEGRLSFQSIIGESAKMKEVKTMALKVSKSRSTVLIRGESGTGKELFAHAVHRASPRARGSFIRLNCAAIPRDLLEAELFGYEEGAFTGAKKGGKPGKIELAHKGTLFLDEIGDMSLDMQVKLLRVLQEKEIERIGGTKIQKIDVRFIAATHRNLREMVQRGEFREDLYYRLNVFAIDIPPLRERKEDMIHIMEFLIRKLNGELGSSVLSLDERVRDIFMEHDWPGNIRELENVLERAMNVIEGMIIQVHHLPVYLRKKDLEEELYHEIFAVDQEKNEMSYSLQEEVESAEKRAITRALEKTAGNIKEAAKLLGIHRASLYRKIEKYGIL
;
A
#
# COMPACT_ATOMS: atom_id res chain seq x y z
N MET A 1 -47.40 -5.24 62.41
CA MET A 1 -47.80 -5.02 61.00
C MET A 1 -48.32 -3.60 60.87
N HIS A 2 -47.55 -2.53 61.11
CA HIS A 2 -46.23 -2.05 60.67
C HIS A 2 -46.28 -1.23 59.37
N MET A 3 -45.90 0.04 59.51
CA MET A 3 -45.93 1.15 58.56
C MET A 3 -45.38 0.79 57.16
N ASP A 4 -44.46 -0.16 57.08
CA ASP A 4 -43.86 -0.67 55.85
C ASP A 4 -44.84 -1.40 54.93
N GLU A 5 -45.83 -2.13 55.47
CA GLU A 5 -46.86 -2.78 54.64
C GLU A 5 -47.78 -1.75 53.97
N ARG A 6 -48.14 -0.67 54.69
CA ARG A 6 -48.93 0.42 54.12
C ARG A 6 -48.17 1.19 53.05
N MET A 7 -46.88 1.45 53.27
CA MET A 7 -46.01 2.12 52.31
C MET A 7 -45.80 1.25 51.05
N ASN A 8 -45.58 -0.06 51.22
CA ASN A 8 -45.48 -1.00 50.10
C ASN A 8 -46.79 -1.14 49.33
N LEU A 9 -47.95 -1.17 50.00
CA LEU A 9 -49.26 -1.17 49.34
C LEU A 9 -49.50 0.12 48.54
N GLN A 10 -49.07 1.26 49.06
CA GLN A 10 -49.21 2.56 48.40
C GLN A 10 -48.28 2.68 47.18
N LEU A 11 -47.02 2.23 47.29
CA LEU A 11 -46.07 2.14 46.17
C LEU A 11 -46.52 1.15 45.10
N THR A 12 -47.04 -0.01 45.50
CA THR A 12 -47.56 -1.03 44.58
C THR A 12 -48.79 -0.51 43.85
N SER A 13 -49.72 0.13 44.56
CA SER A 13 -50.91 0.77 43.96
C SER A 13 -50.51 1.88 42.97
N GLN A 14 -49.55 2.73 43.33
CA GLN A 14 -49.01 3.74 42.41
C GLN A 14 -48.33 3.11 41.19
N ALA A 15 -47.56 2.04 41.35
CA ALA A 15 -46.92 1.33 40.24
C ALA A 15 -47.96 0.72 39.28
N LEU A 16 -49.05 0.13 39.82
CA LEU A 16 -50.14 -0.42 39.02
C LEU A 16 -50.90 0.67 38.22
N GLN A 17 -50.99 1.89 38.75
CA GLN A 17 -51.64 3.03 38.08
C GLN A 17 -50.82 3.60 36.92
N VAL A 18 -49.49 3.45 36.92
CA VAL A 18 -48.59 3.97 35.86
C VAL A 18 -48.44 2.97 34.70
N MET A 19 -48.85 1.72 34.86
CA MET A 19 -48.78 0.73 33.77
C MET A 19 -49.76 1.05 32.64
N ASN A 20 -49.31 0.90 31.39
CA ASN A 20 -50.12 1.20 30.19
C ASN A 20 -51.25 0.19 29.93
N ASN A 21 -51.20 -0.99 30.54
CA ASN A 21 -52.22 -2.03 30.40
C ASN A 21 -53.37 -1.79 31.39
N GLY A 22 -54.59 -2.16 30.98
CA GLY A 22 -55.74 -2.15 31.89
C GLY A 22 -55.62 -3.30 32.88
N ILE A 23 -55.47 -3.01 34.16
CA ILE A 23 -55.33 -4.04 35.21
C ILE A 23 -56.54 -3.97 36.13
N ALA A 24 -57.15 -5.12 36.41
CA ALA A 24 -58.09 -5.29 37.50
C ALA A 24 -57.75 -6.50 38.36
N VAL A 25 -58.06 -6.40 39.66
CA VAL A 25 -58.04 -7.52 40.60
C VAL A 25 -59.48 -7.92 40.85
N ILE A 26 -59.73 -9.22 40.78
CA ILE A 26 -61.05 -9.83 40.87
C ILE A 26 -61.01 -10.81 42.04
N SER A 27 -61.98 -10.75 42.95
CA SER A 27 -62.10 -11.72 44.05
C SER A 27 -62.50 -13.11 43.54
N HIS A 28 -62.37 -14.13 44.39
CA HIS A 28 -62.87 -15.48 44.08
C HIS A 28 -64.35 -15.54 43.66
N ASP A 29 -65.19 -14.61 44.14
CA ASP A 29 -66.60 -14.48 43.75
C ASP A 29 -66.82 -13.72 42.43
N GLY A 30 -65.75 -13.37 41.71
CA GLY A 30 -65.81 -12.66 40.43
C GLY A 30 -66.07 -11.16 40.55
N ILE A 31 -65.93 -10.57 41.75
CA ILE A 31 -66.17 -9.15 42.01
C ILE A 31 -64.87 -8.37 41.82
N ILE A 32 -64.91 -7.27 41.04
CA ILE A 32 -63.73 -6.43 40.84
C ILE A 32 -63.47 -5.61 42.11
N THR A 33 -62.32 -5.84 42.74
CA THR A 33 -61.90 -5.19 43.99
C THR A 33 -60.93 -4.05 43.76
N PHE A 34 -60.23 -4.06 42.61
CA PHE A 34 -59.33 -3.00 42.18
C PHE A 34 -59.37 -2.87 40.65
N SER A 35 -59.22 -1.65 40.14
CA SER A 35 -58.98 -1.38 38.72
C SER A 35 -58.08 -0.16 38.58
N ASN A 36 -57.11 -0.21 37.68
CA ASN A 36 -56.31 0.98 37.35
C ASN A 36 -57.04 1.88 36.34
N GLN A 37 -56.58 3.13 36.20
CA GLN A 37 -57.18 4.09 35.29
C GLN A 37 -57.25 3.62 33.82
N PRO A 38 -56.23 2.94 33.26
CA PRO A 38 -56.31 2.33 31.93
C PRO A 38 -57.42 1.29 31.79
N PHE A 39 -57.67 0.44 32.79
CA PHE A 39 -58.76 -0.55 32.76
C PHE A 39 -60.12 0.14 32.64
N CYS A 40 -60.35 1.16 33.47
CA CYS A 40 -61.55 2.00 33.42
C CYS A 40 -61.72 2.68 32.06
N SER A 41 -60.63 3.24 31.53
CA SER A 41 -60.61 3.98 30.27
C SER A 41 -60.89 3.08 29.06
N MET A 42 -60.31 1.87 29.02
CA MET A 42 -60.55 0.89 27.96
C MET A 42 -61.99 0.39 27.94
N LEU A 43 -62.67 0.40 29.09
CA LEU A 43 -64.07 -0.01 29.22
C LEU A 43 -65.07 1.15 29.13
N HIS A 44 -64.59 2.39 28.96
CA HIS A 44 -65.41 3.62 28.97
C HIS A 44 -66.32 3.76 30.19
N LYS A 45 -65.84 3.32 31.37
CA LYS A 45 -66.57 3.36 32.65
C LYS A 45 -65.74 4.07 33.71
N LYS A 46 -66.39 4.71 34.68
CA LYS A 46 -65.71 5.27 35.84
C LYS A 46 -65.39 4.18 36.87
N GLU A 47 -64.36 4.38 37.68
CA GLU A 47 -63.95 3.40 38.68
C GLU A 47 -65.08 3.02 39.65
N ASN A 48 -65.89 3.99 40.08
CA ASN A 48 -67.06 3.76 40.94
C ASN A 48 -68.20 2.96 40.27
N GLU A 49 -68.18 2.79 38.95
CA GLU A 49 -69.12 1.96 38.19
C GLU A 49 -68.60 0.53 37.99
N ILE A 50 -67.33 0.28 38.29
CA ILE A 50 -66.62 -0.99 38.07
C ILE A 50 -66.36 -1.69 39.41
N ILE A 51 -65.80 -0.99 40.39
CA ILE A 51 -65.46 -1.55 41.70
C ILE A 51 -66.73 -2.05 42.40
N GLY A 52 -66.67 -3.26 42.95
CA GLY A 52 -67.79 -3.91 43.64
C GLY A 52 -68.84 -4.53 42.69
N LYS A 53 -68.61 -4.52 41.37
CA LYS A 53 -69.44 -5.21 40.39
C LYS A 53 -68.78 -6.51 39.92
N HIS A 54 -69.60 -7.47 39.52
CA HIS A 54 -69.12 -8.73 38.95
C HIS A 54 -68.53 -8.52 37.55
N ILE A 55 -67.40 -9.16 37.24
CA ILE A 55 -66.67 -9.00 35.97
C ILE A 55 -67.54 -9.31 34.74
N SER A 56 -68.47 -10.27 34.83
CA SER A 56 -69.40 -10.57 33.72
C SER A 56 -70.43 -9.47 33.46
N THR A 57 -70.72 -8.61 34.44
CA THR A 57 -71.63 -7.47 34.26
C THR A 57 -70.89 -6.30 33.60
N ILE A 58 -69.59 -6.19 33.86
CA ILE A 58 -68.73 -5.15 33.30
C ILE A 58 -68.28 -5.50 31.89
N ILE A 59 -67.98 -6.77 31.62
CA ILE A 59 -67.59 -7.31 30.30
C ILE A 59 -68.48 -8.53 29.98
N PRO A 60 -69.69 -8.31 29.45
CA PRO A 60 -70.64 -9.38 29.17
C PRO A 60 -70.23 -10.24 27.96
N ASP A 61 -69.68 -9.62 26.92
CA ASP A 61 -69.29 -10.28 25.66
C ASP A 61 -67.83 -10.79 25.70
N ARG A 62 -67.58 -11.81 26.54
CA ARG A 62 -66.28 -12.49 26.62
C ARG A 62 -66.31 -13.84 25.90
N LYS A 63 -65.55 -13.98 24.81
CA LYS A 63 -65.32 -15.26 24.15
C LYS A 63 -64.00 -15.86 24.63
N LYS A 64 -64.05 -17.04 25.24
CA LYS A 64 -62.86 -17.76 25.69
C LYS A 64 -62.07 -18.23 24.47
N LEU A 65 -60.80 -17.83 24.37
CA LEU A 65 -59.92 -18.16 23.24
C LEU A 65 -59.01 -19.35 23.54
N VAL A 66 -58.36 -19.39 24.70
CA VAL A 66 -57.38 -20.44 25.07
C VAL A 66 -57.33 -20.65 26.60
N VAL A 67 -57.11 -21.88 27.04
CA VAL A 67 -56.78 -22.30 28.42
C VAL A 67 -55.38 -22.91 28.40
N ASN A 68 -54.47 -22.47 29.26
CA ASN A 68 -53.16 -23.11 29.38
C ASN A 68 -53.27 -24.42 30.20
N GLN A 69 -52.39 -25.41 29.97
CA GLN A 69 -52.48 -26.77 30.53
C GLN A 69 -52.55 -26.86 32.06
N ASN A 70 -52.19 -25.80 32.79
CA ASN A 70 -52.22 -25.73 34.26
C ASN A 70 -53.42 -24.93 34.83
N ASP A 71 -54.43 -24.59 34.02
CA ASP A 71 -55.67 -23.90 34.42
C ASP A 71 -55.50 -22.54 35.17
N SER A 72 -54.30 -21.96 35.11
CA SER A 72 -53.92 -20.75 35.84
C SER A 72 -54.01 -19.46 35.03
N LEU A 73 -54.05 -19.55 33.69
CA LEU A 73 -54.15 -18.39 32.78
C LEU A 73 -55.26 -18.62 31.75
N TYR A 74 -56.18 -17.67 31.68
CA TYR A 74 -57.29 -17.67 30.74
C TYR A 74 -57.18 -16.48 29.79
N LYS A 75 -57.42 -16.72 28.51
CA LYS A 75 -57.44 -15.67 27.49
C LYS A 75 -58.84 -15.50 26.93
N TYR A 76 -59.35 -14.27 26.98
CA TYR A 76 -60.66 -13.90 26.45
C TYR A 76 -60.53 -12.81 25.39
N GLU A 77 -61.32 -12.94 24.33
CA GLU A 77 -61.64 -11.83 23.45
C GLU A 77 -62.89 -11.14 24.00
N CYS A 78 -62.76 -9.86 24.29
CA CYS A 78 -63.80 -9.04 24.91
C CYS A 78 -64.24 -7.97 23.92
N LYS A 79 -65.53 -7.93 23.58
CA LYS A 79 -66.09 -6.84 22.77
C LYS A 79 -66.69 -5.78 23.69
N VAL A 80 -66.20 -4.55 23.59
CA VAL A 80 -66.68 -3.42 24.39
C VAL A 80 -66.96 -2.26 23.44
N GLY A 81 -68.26 -2.04 23.16
CA GLY A 81 -68.66 -1.16 22.06
C GLY A 81 -68.13 -1.67 20.72
N ASN A 82 -67.39 -0.81 20.00
CA ASN A 82 -66.75 -1.16 18.73
C ASN A 82 -65.32 -1.71 18.88
N GLN A 83 -64.77 -1.79 20.10
CA GLN A 83 -63.38 -2.23 20.31
C GLN A 83 -63.31 -3.73 20.63
N VAL A 84 -62.30 -4.39 20.08
CA VAL A 84 -61.92 -5.76 20.45
C VAL A 84 -60.71 -5.70 21.40
N LEU A 85 -60.93 -6.08 22.65
CA LEU A 85 -59.90 -6.14 23.68
C LEU A 85 -59.53 -7.59 23.96
N ILE A 86 -58.27 -7.82 24.33
CA ILE A 86 -57.80 -9.12 24.80
C ILE A 86 -57.62 -9.03 26.30
N MET A 87 -58.32 -9.90 27.04
CA MET A 87 -58.17 -10.01 28.48
C MET A 87 -57.41 -11.30 28.82
N ASN A 88 -56.26 -11.15 29.45
CA ASN A 88 -55.50 -12.23 30.05
C ASN A 88 -55.80 -12.25 31.56
N GLU A 89 -56.43 -13.30 32.05
CA GLU A 89 -56.81 -13.46 33.44
C GLU A 89 -55.95 -14.54 34.09
N SER A 90 -55.12 -14.15 35.05
CA SER A 90 -54.24 -15.04 35.82
C SER A 90 -54.84 -15.28 37.20
N ARG A 91 -55.08 -16.54 37.58
CA ARG A 91 -55.56 -16.88 38.92
C ARG A 91 -54.45 -16.74 39.96
N VAL A 92 -54.81 -16.20 41.13
CA VAL A 92 -53.92 -16.01 42.27
C VAL A 92 -54.34 -16.95 43.39
N TYR A 93 -53.38 -17.71 43.89
CA TYR A 93 -53.59 -18.69 44.97
C TYR A 93 -52.81 -18.28 46.21
N GLN A 94 -53.46 -18.31 47.37
CA GLN A 94 -52.82 -18.12 48.67
C GLN A 94 -53.07 -19.36 49.53
N SER A 95 -52.00 -19.97 50.07
CA SER A 95 -52.07 -21.20 50.87
C SER A 95 -52.84 -22.36 50.22
N GLY A 96 -52.76 -22.49 48.89
CA GLY A 96 -53.37 -23.57 48.13
C GLY A 96 -54.87 -23.39 47.82
N LYS A 97 -55.49 -22.28 48.23
CA LYS A 97 -56.86 -21.90 47.83
C LYS A 97 -56.82 -20.72 46.86
N GLU A 98 -57.72 -20.73 45.89
CA GLU A 98 -57.91 -19.63 44.94
C GLU A 98 -58.44 -18.41 45.72
N ASP A 99 -57.67 -17.34 45.74
CA ASP A 99 -58.01 -16.10 46.46
C ASP A 99 -58.69 -15.09 45.51
N GLY A 100 -58.38 -15.19 44.21
CA GLY A 100 -58.98 -14.39 43.16
C GLY A 100 -58.19 -14.50 41.84
N SER A 101 -58.31 -13.49 40.99
CA SER A 101 -57.57 -13.40 39.73
C SER A 101 -57.14 -11.96 39.42
N ILE A 102 -56.11 -11.83 38.59
CA ILE A 102 -55.66 -10.56 38.02
C ILE A 102 -55.98 -10.60 36.52
N ALA A 103 -56.81 -9.65 36.07
CA ALA A 103 -57.15 -9.48 34.67
C ALA A 103 -56.33 -8.32 34.07
N ILE A 104 -55.63 -8.60 32.97
CA ILE A 104 -54.90 -7.63 32.17
C ILE A 104 -55.61 -7.49 30.82
N LEU A 105 -56.16 -6.31 30.56
CA LEU A 105 -56.71 -5.92 29.25
C LEU A 105 -55.66 -5.19 28.41
N GLU A 106 -55.56 -5.67 27.17
CA GLU A 106 -54.75 -5.08 26.12
C GLU A 106 -55.63 -4.78 24.91
N ASN A 107 -55.40 -3.62 24.30
CA ASN A 107 -56.08 -3.24 23.08
C ASN A 107 -55.24 -3.67 21.87
N LYS A 108 -55.70 -4.71 21.17
CA LYS A 108 -55.01 -5.27 20.00
C LYS A 108 -54.87 -4.26 18.87
N GLU A 109 -55.90 -3.45 18.64
CA GLU A 109 -55.90 -2.41 17.60
C GLU A 109 -54.87 -1.33 17.90
N LYS A 110 -54.73 -0.90 19.16
CA LYS A 110 -53.69 0.07 19.55
C LYS A 110 -52.27 -0.46 19.31
N SER A 111 -52.01 -1.74 19.57
CA SER A 111 -50.70 -2.35 19.29
C SER A 111 -50.40 -2.44 17.81
N ILE A 112 -51.40 -2.81 16.99
CA ILE A 112 -51.29 -2.82 15.53
C ILE A 112 -51.05 -1.39 15.01
N GLN A 113 -51.83 -0.42 15.46
CA GLN A 113 -51.65 1.00 15.09
C GLN A 113 -50.28 1.54 15.49
N SER A 114 -49.74 1.10 16.63
CA SER A 114 -48.39 1.47 17.07
C SER A 114 -47.31 0.90 16.13
N LEU A 115 -47.43 -0.38 15.76
CA LEU A 115 -46.53 -1.02 14.79
C LEU A 115 -46.64 -0.38 13.40
N GLU A 116 -47.86 -0.13 12.92
CA GLU A 116 -48.11 0.60 11.68
C GLU A 116 -47.50 2.01 11.70
N SER A 117 -47.60 2.72 12.83
CA SER A 117 -46.98 4.03 13.03
C SER A 117 -45.45 3.96 12.96
N ILE A 118 -44.84 2.91 13.55
CA ILE A 118 -43.39 2.70 13.52
C ILE A 118 -42.94 2.39 12.09
N ILE A 119 -43.61 1.45 11.41
CA ILE A 119 -43.31 1.10 10.01
C ILE A 119 -43.42 2.35 9.13
N SER A 120 -44.53 3.08 9.23
CA SER A 120 -44.74 4.31 8.46
C SER A 120 -43.64 5.36 8.70
N ARG A 121 -43.12 5.50 9.93
CA ARG A 121 -41.98 6.39 10.21
C ARG A 121 -40.71 5.96 9.48
N TYR A 122 -40.40 4.67 9.48
CA TYR A 122 -39.22 4.15 8.77
C TYR A 122 -39.37 4.22 7.26
N GLU A 123 -40.54 3.89 6.71
CA GLU A 123 -40.83 4.04 5.29
C GLU A 123 -40.68 5.51 4.86
N ASN A 124 -41.20 6.45 5.63
CA ASN A 124 -41.02 7.87 5.39
C ASN A 124 -39.55 8.29 5.48
N ALA A 125 -38.80 7.79 6.47
CA ALA A 125 -37.36 8.08 6.59
C ALA A 125 -36.56 7.56 5.37
N LEU A 126 -36.86 6.34 4.90
CA LEU A 126 -36.23 5.77 3.71
C LEU A 126 -36.60 6.53 2.43
N ASN A 127 -37.84 7.01 2.32
CA ASN A 127 -38.28 7.85 1.21
C ASN A 127 -37.62 9.24 1.22
N LEU A 128 -37.42 9.85 2.40
CA LEU A 128 -36.75 11.16 2.53
C LEU A 128 -35.28 11.13 2.05
N LEU A 129 -34.60 9.99 2.18
CA LEU A 129 -33.24 9.82 1.66
C LEU A 129 -33.17 9.83 0.13
N SER A 130 -34.32 9.84 -0.56
CA SER A 130 -34.41 9.80 -2.03
C SER A 130 -33.67 8.61 -2.65
N GLU A 131 -33.52 7.53 -1.88
CA GLU A 131 -32.83 6.32 -2.32
C GLU A 131 -33.80 5.39 -3.03
N CYS A 132 -33.40 4.85 -4.19
CA CYS A 132 -34.13 3.78 -4.83
C CYS A 132 -33.88 2.47 -4.06
N ILE A 133 -34.80 2.11 -3.17
CA ILE A 133 -34.74 0.91 -2.32
C ILE A 133 -35.89 -0.05 -2.66
N LEU A 134 -35.57 -1.34 -2.70
CA LEU A 134 -36.50 -2.45 -2.91
C LEU A 134 -36.31 -3.49 -1.79
N GLY A 135 -37.38 -3.86 -1.12
CA GLY A 135 -37.43 -4.96 -0.16
C GLY A 135 -38.22 -6.15 -0.70
N VAL A 136 -37.73 -7.35 -0.46
CA VAL A 136 -38.44 -8.60 -0.77
C VAL A 136 -38.40 -9.56 0.43
N ASN A 137 -39.41 -10.42 0.53
CA ASN A 137 -39.44 -11.51 1.50
C ASN A 137 -38.62 -12.74 1.02
N GLU A 138 -38.63 -13.81 1.83
CA GLU A 138 -37.95 -15.08 1.57
C GLU A 138 -38.41 -15.82 0.29
N GLN A 139 -39.59 -15.49 -0.26
CA GLN A 139 -40.05 -16.00 -1.56
C GLN A 139 -39.75 -15.05 -2.73
N GLY A 140 -39.06 -13.93 -2.50
CA GLY A 140 -38.78 -12.93 -3.54
C GLY A 140 -39.98 -12.05 -3.88
N ILE A 141 -41.03 -12.06 -3.04
CA ILE A 141 -42.21 -11.19 -3.17
C ILE A 141 -41.89 -9.82 -2.59
N VAL A 142 -42.25 -8.77 -3.33
CA VAL A 142 -42.00 -7.38 -2.94
C VAL A 142 -42.87 -7.02 -1.73
N ASN A 143 -42.23 -6.59 -0.65
CA ASN A 143 -42.89 -6.11 0.57
C ASN A 143 -42.66 -4.61 0.83
N PHE A 144 -41.69 -4.01 0.14
CA PHE A 144 -41.41 -2.58 0.21
C PHE A 144 -40.81 -2.10 -1.11
N LEU A 145 -41.28 -0.95 -1.60
CA LEU A 145 -40.70 -0.24 -2.72
C LEU A 145 -40.69 1.24 -2.37
N SER A 146 -39.51 1.86 -2.38
CA SER A 146 -39.44 3.30 -2.13
C SER A 146 -40.09 4.09 -3.27
N GLY A 147 -40.65 5.26 -2.95
CA GLY A 147 -41.26 6.14 -3.96
C GLY A 147 -40.29 6.53 -5.06
N SER A 148 -39.02 6.75 -4.72
CA SER A 148 -37.96 7.04 -5.69
C SER A 148 -37.67 5.86 -6.62
N TYR A 149 -37.74 4.61 -6.12
CA TYR A 149 -37.61 3.42 -6.98
C TYR A 149 -38.82 3.30 -7.91
N ALA A 150 -40.04 3.48 -7.41
CA ALA A 150 -41.25 3.45 -8.22
C ALA A 150 -41.21 4.47 -9.36
N GLN A 151 -40.86 5.73 -9.05
CA GLN A 151 -40.64 6.77 -10.06
C GLN A 151 -39.55 6.39 -11.08
N PHE A 152 -38.45 5.79 -10.63
CA PHE A 152 -37.38 5.33 -11.52
C PHE A 152 -37.86 4.25 -12.50
N LEU A 153 -38.77 3.37 -12.07
CA LEU A 153 -39.38 2.33 -12.91
C LEU A 153 -40.54 2.86 -13.78
N GLY A 154 -41.04 4.06 -13.51
CA GLY A 154 -42.24 4.60 -14.15
C GLY A 154 -43.54 4.01 -13.61
N ILE A 155 -43.57 3.64 -12.33
CA ILE A 155 -44.76 3.16 -11.62
C ILE A 155 -45.37 4.34 -10.84
N ASP A 156 -46.68 4.58 -11.02
CA ASP A 156 -47.38 5.72 -10.43
C ASP A 156 -47.62 5.56 -8.92
N ASP A 157 -48.04 4.38 -8.47
CA ASP A 157 -48.20 4.04 -7.04
C ASP A 157 -47.27 2.88 -6.64
N PRO A 158 -46.31 3.09 -5.72
CA PRO A 158 -45.44 2.03 -5.20
C PRO A 158 -46.20 0.81 -4.67
N LYS A 159 -47.45 0.98 -4.21
CA LYS A 159 -48.29 -0.12 -3.72
C LYS A 159 -48.64 -1.13 -4.81
N GLU A 160 -48.62 -0.74 -6.08
CA GLU A 160 -48.87 -1.66 -7.20
C GLU A 160 -47.80 -2.75 -7.34
N ALA A 161 -46.60 -2.51 -6.81
CA ALA A 161 -45.53 -3.48 -6.81
C ALA A 161 -45.63 -4.48 -5.64
N ILE A 162 -46.31 -4.11 -4.55
CA ILE A 162 -46.40 -4.92 -3.34
C ILE A 162 -47.18 -6.20 -3.61
N GLY A 163 -46.66 -7.34 -3.12
CA GLY A 163 -47.28 -8.65 -3.30
C GLY A 163 -46.96 -9.33 -4.63
N LYS A 164 -46.30 -8.66 -5.58
CA LYS A 164 -45.81 -9.25 -6.82
C LYS A 164 -44.42 -9.85 -6.64
N HIS A 165 -44.05 -10.84 -7.45
CA HIS A 165 -42.68 -11.34 -7.44
C HIS A 165 -41.72 -10.30 -8.03
N CYS A 166 -40.54 -10.14 -7.44
CA CYS A 166 -39.62 -9.07 -7.81
C CYS A 166 -39.22 -9.06 -9.30
N THR A 167 -39.18 -10.23 -9.96
CA THR A 167 -38.87 -10.35 -11.39
C THR A 167 -39.99 -9.84 -12.30
N GLU A 168 -41.21 -9.71 -11.80
CA GLU A 168 -42.34 -9.11 -12.53
C GLU A 168 -42.33 -7.58 -12.43
N VAL A 169 -41.70 -7.04 -11.37
CA VAL A 169 -41.63 -5.60 -11.09
C VAL A 169 -40.36 -4.98 -11.66
N VAL A 170 -39.22 -5.66 -11.55
CA VAL A 170 -37.90 -5.11 -11.91
C VAL A 170 -37.18 -6.01 -12.91
N GLU A 171 -36.96 -5.47 -14.10
CA GLU A 171 -36.23 -6.12 -15.19
C GLU A 171 -34.82 -6.53 -14.74
N ASN A 172 -34.41 -7.76 -15.06
CA ASN A 172 -33.07 -8.29 -14.76
C ASN A 172 -32.66 -8.23 -13.27
N THR A 173 -33.64 -8.18 -12.36
CA THR A 173 -33.35 -8.19 -10.94
C THR A 173 -32.76 -9.52 -10.49
N ARG A 174 -31.86 -9.46 -9.52
CA ARG A 174 -31.26 -10.64 -8.88
C ARG A 174 -31.72 -10.83 -7.44
N MET A 175 -32.71 -10.07 -6.96
CA MET A 175 -33.17 -10.16 -5.56
C MET A 175 -33.60 -11.59 -5.17
N HIS A 176 -34.34 -12.28 -6.04
CA HIS A 176 -34.73 -13.68 -5.84
C HIS A 176 -33.54 -14.66 -5.77
N ILE A 177 -32.38 -14.30 -6.34
CA ILE A 177 -31.15 -15.08 -6.24
C ILE A 177 -30.52 -14.82 -4.86
N ILE A 178 -30.42 -13.56 -4.45
CA ILE A 178 -29.86 -13.15 -3.14
C ILE A 178 -30.58 -13.85 -1.99
N VAL A 179 -31.91 -13.91 -2.05
CA VAL A 179 -32.72 -14.58 -1.04
C VAL A 179 -32.42 -16.08 -0.98
N LYS A 180 -32.19 -16.73 -2.13
CA LYS A 180 -31.87 -18.17 -2.19
C LYS A 180 -30.42 -18.49 -1.78
N THR A 181 -29.48 -17.62 -2.13
CA THR A 181 -28.04 -17.88 -1.93
C THR A 181 -27.52 -17.35 -0.60
N GLY A 182 -28.19 -16.33 -0.02
CA GLY A 182 -27.68 -15.61 1.13
C GLY A 182 -26.38 -14.83 0.87
N GLN A 183 -26.00 -14.64 -0.40
CA GLN A 183 -24.76 -13.93 -0.76
C GLN A 183 -25.01 -12.44 -1.00
N VAL A 184 -24.10 -11.60 -0.49
CA VAL A 184 -24.13 -10.16 -0.70
C VAL A 184 -23.60 -9.83 -2.10
N GLU A 185 -24.28 -8.93 -2.82
CA GLU A 185 -23.79 -8.35 -4.07
C GLU A 185 -23.62 -6.84 -3.93
N ILE A 186 -22.38 -6.33 -4.05
CA ILE A 186 -22.08 -4.90 -3.94
C ILE A 186 -21.54 -4.39 -5.28
N GLY A 187 -22.08 -3.28 -5.78
CA GLY A 187 -21.55 -2.64 -7.00
C GLY A 187 -21.86 -3.39 -8.29
N HIS A 188 -22.90 -4.22 -8.32
CA HIS A 188 -23.22 -5.03 -9.49
C HIS A 188 -23.94 -4.20 -10.56
N ILE A 189 -23.49 -4.30 -11.81
CA ILE A 189 -24.14 -3.63 -12.94
C ILE A 189 -25.45 -4.35 -13.29
N GLN A 190 -26.55 -3.62 -13.42
CA GLN A 190 -27.83 -4.14 -13.86
C GLN A 190 -28.39 -3.23 -14.95
N ARG A 191 -29.03 -3.81 -15.96
CA ARG A 191 -29.73 -3.06 -17.00
C ARG A 191 -31.22 -3.04 -16.69
N ILE A 192 -31.79 -1.83 -16.60
CA ILE A 192 -33.23 -1.59 -16.39
C ILE A 192 -33.66 -0.52 -17.37
N SER A 193 -34.70 -0.76 -18.16
CA SER A 193 -35.28 0.26 -19.08
C SER A 193 -34.23 0.91 -19.99
N ASN A 194 -33.35 0.07 -20.55
CA ASN A 194 -32.24 0.50 -21.43
C ASN A 194 -31.14 1.35 -20.77
N ARG A 195 -31.11 1.46 -19.44
CA ARG A 195 -30.07 2.16 -18.66
C ARG A 195 -29.24 1.18 -17.85
N ASN A 196 -27.93 1.41 -17.79
CA ASN A 196 -27.04 0.65 -16.92
C ASN A 196 -26.93 1.35 -15.57
N ILE A 197 -27.42 0.68 -14.54
CA ILE A 197 -27.32 1.11 -13.15
C ILE A 197 -26.27 0.30 -12.39
N ILE A 198 -25.86 0.81 -11.24
CA ILE A 198 -25.06 0.07 -10.27
C ILE A 198 -25.93 -0.20 -9.04
N ALA A 199 -26.07 -1.47 -8.65
CA ALA A 199 -26.92 -1.89 -7.54
C ALA A 199 -26.13 -2.64 -6.46
N THR A 200 -26.62 -2.53 -5.23
CA THR A 200 -26.19 -3.32 -4.07
C THR A 200 -27.38 -4.09 -3.54
N ARG A 201 -27.19 -5.37 -3.20
CA ARG A 201 -28.24 -6.27 -2.71
C ARG A 201 -27.71 -7.05 -1.53
N ILE A 202 -28.45 -7.02 -0.43
CA ILE A 202 -28.03 -7.56 0.87
C ILE A 202 -29.16 -8.46 1.38
N PRO A 203 -28.89 -9.74 1.71
CA PRO A 203 -29.88 -10.61 2.34
C PRO A 203 -30.17 -10.13 3.76
N ILE A 204 -31.42 -10.29 4.20
CA ILE A 204 -31.85 -10.03 5.57
C ILE A 204 -31.84 -11.38 6.29
N VAL A 205 -30.96 -11.52 7.27
CA VAL A 205 -30.78 -12.76 8.03
C VAL A 205 -31.29 -12.58 9.45
N LYS A 206 -32.11 -13.52 9.92
CA LYS A 206 -32.59 -13.59 11.31
C LYS A 206 -32.42 -15.02 11.81
N ASP A 207 -31.82 -15.18 12.99
CA ASP A 207 -31.59 -16.49 13.61
C ASP A 207 -30.85 -17.50 12.72
N GLY A 208 -30.03 -17.01 11.78
CA GLY A 208 -29.27 -17.82 10.81
C GLY A 208 -30.00 -18.13 9.51
N GLU A 209 -31.29 -17.77 9.38
CA GLU A 209 -32.10 -17.99 8.19
C GLU A 209 -32.30 -16.70 7.40
N VAL A 210 -32.29 -16.79 6.06
CA VAL A 210 -32.56 -15.66 5.17
C VAL A 210 -34.07 -15.45 5.09
N ILE A 211 -34.55 -14.36 5.71
CA ILE A 211 -35.98 -14.00 5.76
C ILE A 211 -36.39 -13.00 4.67
N GLY A 212 -35.43 -12.57 3.83
CA GLY A 212 -35.67 -11.62 2.74
C GLY A 212 -34.39 -11.01 2.21
N ALA A 213 -34.53 -9.95 1.42
CA ALA A 213 -33.39 -9.17 0.93
C ALA A 213 -33.77 -7.71 0.70
N ILE A 214 -32.79 -6.81 0.83
CA ILE A 214 -32.90 -5.39 0.50
C ILE A 214 -31.94 -5.04 -0.64
N GLY A 215 -32.45 -4.33 -1.64
CA GLY A 215 -31.71 -3.87 -2.81
C GLY A 215 -31.73 -2.36 -2.88
N LYS A 216 -30.60 -1.75 -3.26
CA LYS A 216 -30.46 -0.31 -3.46
C LYS A 216 -29.78 -0.04 -4.79
N ILE A 217 -30.27 0.96 -5.53
CA ILE A 217 -29.55 1.53 -6.66
C ILE A 217 -28.55 2.58 -6.13
N MET A 218 -27.26 2.36 -6.36
CA MET A 218 -26.20 3.32 -5.99
C MET A 218 -26.02 4.42 -7.03
N PHE A 219 -26.10 4.08 -8.33
CA PHE A 219 -26.00 5.03 -9.43
C PHE A 219 -27.07 4.73 -10.48
N HIS A 220 -27.87 5.75 -10.82
CA HIS A 220 -28.94 5.66 -11.83
C HIS A 220 -28.41 5.66 -13.27
N ASP A 221 -27.15 6.06 -13.46
CA ASP A 221 -26.46 6.02 -14.74
C ASP A 221 -24.96 5.80 -14.51
N ILE A 222 -24.43 4.71 -15.07
CA ILE A 222 -23.00 4.40 -15.05
C ILE A 222 -22.15 5.50 -15.71
N GLN A 223 -22.71 6.33 -16.59
CA GLN A 223 -22.01 7.47 -17.17
C GLN A 223 -21.63 8.52 -16.11
N GLN A 224 -22.49 8.77 -15.12
CA GLN A 224 -22.19 9.70 -14.03
C GLN A 224 -21.06 9.18 -13.14
N PHE A 225 -21.07 7.87 -12.85
CA PHE A 225 -19.97 7.22 -12.13
C PHE A 225 -18.66 7.30 -12.91
N LYS A 226 -18.71 7.08 -14.23
CA LYS A 226 -17.55 7.23 -15.11
C LYS A 226 -17.02 8.67 -15.13
N ALA A 227 -17.91 9.66 -15.22
CA ALA A 227 -17.53 11.07 -15.19
C ALA A 227 -16.84 11.46 -13.88
N LEU A 228 -17.29 10.92 -12.74
CA LEU A 228 -16.60 11.10 -11.46
C LEU A 228 -15.21 10.43 -11.47
N GLY A 229 -15.09 9.23 -12.02
CA GLY A 229 -13.80 8.56 -12.21
C GLY A 229 -12.84 9.33 -13.12
N ASP A 230 -13.36 9.95 -14.18
CA ASP A 230 -12.61 10.82 -15.09
C ASP A 230 -12.16 12.10 -14.38
N GLN A 231 -13.01 12.69 -13.51
CA GLN A 231 -12.64 13.84 -12.67
C GLN A 231 -11.54 13.48 -11.66
N ILE A 232 -11.63 12.32 -11.00
CA ILE A 232 -10.60 11.82 -10.09
C ILE A 232 -9.28 11.64 -10.86
N SER A 233 -9.31 10.99 -12.02
CA SER A 233 -8.12 10.80 -12.86
C SER A 233 -7.51 12.13 -13.32
N ALA A 234 -8.35 13.12 -13.64
CA ALA A 234 -7.91 14.46 -13.98
C ALA A 234 -7.28 15.18 -12.77
N MET A 235 -7.85 15.02 -11.57
CA MET A 235 -7.27 15.53 -10.32
C MET A 235 -5.94 14.85 -9.97
N GLU A 236 -5.83 13.54 -10.11
CA GLU A 236 -4.58 12.79 -9.94
C GLU A 236 -3.51 13.26 -10.92
N SER A 237 -3.89 13.48 -12.18
CA SER A 237 -2.99 14.05 -13.20
C SER A 237 -2.52 15.46 -12.81
N LYS A 238 -3.42 16.28 -12.26
CA LYS A 238 -3.11 17.62 -11.78
C LYS A 238 -2.22 17.60 -10.53
N LEU A 239 -2.44 16.66 -9.63
CA LEU A 239 -1.58 16.41 -8.47
C LEU A 239 -0.19 15.97 -8.90
N SER A 240 -0.08 15.04 -9.86
CA SER A 240 1.21 14.62 -10.43
C SER A 240 1.93 15.80 -11.10
N TYR A 241 1.21 16.67 -11.81
CA TYR A 241 1.75 17.92 -12.35
C TYR A 241 2.26 18.84 -11.23
N TYR A 242 1.49 19.07 -10.16
CA TYR A 242 1.93 19.89 -9.03
C TYR A 242 3.08 19.27 -8.24
N GLN A 243 3.13 17.95 -8.09
CA GLN A 243 4.28 17.24 -7.52
C GLN A 243 5.53 17.44 -8.38
N THR A 244 5.39 17.34 -9.70
CA THR A 244 6.47 17.64 -10.66
C THR A 244 6.91 19.10 -10.57
N GLU A 245 5.97 20.05 -10.40
CA GLU A 245 6.26 21.47 -10.25
C GLU A 245 6.90 21.81 -8.89
N LEU A 246 6.51 21.13 -7.82
CA LEU A 246 7.18 21.20 -6.52
C LEU A 246 8.59 20.62 -6.59
N GLN A 247 8.79 19.56 -7.36
CA GLN A 247 10.11 19.02 -7.66
C GLN A 247 10.96 20.07 -8.40
N ARG A 248 10.39 20.77 -9.40
CA ARG A 248 11.03 21.92 -10.07
C ARG A 248 11.37 23.09 -9.16
N LEU A 249 10.58 23.33 -8.12
CA LEU A 249 10.87 24.35 -7.11
C LEU A 249 11.99 23.91 -6.14
N GLN A 250 12.12 22.61 -5.85
CA GLN A 250 13.29 22.05 -5.15
C GLN A 250 14.56 21.98 -6.04
N GLU A 251 14.40 21.98 -7.38
CA GLU A 251 15.47 21.95 -8.39
C GLU A 251 16.32 23.23 -8.48
N GLY A 252 16.14 24.21 -7.57
CA GLY A 252 17.11 25.30 -7.36
C GLY A 252 18.57 24.82 -7.31
N ARG A 253 18.80 23.55 -6.91
CA ARG A 253 20.09 22.88 -6.71
C ARG A 253 20.70 22.11 -7.90
N LEU A 254 20.09 22.02 -9.08
CA LEU A 254 20.65 21.25 -10.21
C LEU A 254 21.07 22.16 -11.38
N SER A 255 22.18 22.87 -11.22
CA SER A 255 22.76 23.75 -12.25
C SER A 255 24.22 23.34 -12.52
N PHE A 256 24.90 23.94 -13.49
CA PHE A 256 26.34 23.68 -13.65
C PHE A 256 27.16 23.99 -12.39
N GLN A 257 26.65 24.84 -11.49
CA GLN A 257 27.29 25.16 -10.20
C GLN A 257 27.15 24.02 -9.18
N SER A 258 26.16 23.13 -9.33
CA SER A 258 25.99 21.99 -8.43
C SER A 258 26.85 20.79 -8.80
N ILE A 259 27.45 20.80 -9.99
CA ILE A 259 28.42 19.79 -10.40
C ILE A 259 29.76 20.14 -9.75
N ILE A 260 30.20 19.33 -8.80
CA ILE A 260 31.44 19.58 -8.05
C ILE A 260 32.64 19.17 -8.90
N GLY A 261 33.63 20.07 -8.95
CA GLY A 261 34.91 19.84 -9.62
C GLY A 261 35.46 21.11 -10.25
N GLU A 262 36.71 21.42 -9.94
CA GLU A 262 37.48 22.60 -10.32
C GLU A 262 38.69 22.27 -11.19
N SER A 263 38.96 20.99 -11.44
CA SER A 263 40.00 20.50 -12.34
C SER A 263 39.86 21.09 -13.74
N ALA A 264 40.98 21.28 -14.42
CA ALA A 264 41.00 21.86 -15.76
C ALA A 264 40.09 21.11 -16.75
N LYS A 265 40.15 19.77 -16.72
CA LYS A 265 39.29 18.89 -17.52
C LYS A 265 37.80 19.11 -17.21
N MET A 266 37.43 19.18 -15.93
CA MET A 266 36.03 19.38 -15.54
C MET A 266 35.52 20.77 -15.94
N LYS A 267 36.34 21.81 -15.81
CA LYS A 267 36.02 23.18 -16.25
C LYS A 267 35.78 23.25 -17.76
N GLU A 268 36.61 22.57 -18.55
CA GLU A 268 36.44 22.50 -19.99
C GLU A 268 35.11 21.83 -20.36
N VAL A 269 34.82 20.67 -19.77
CA VAL A 269 33.57 19.93 -19.99
C VAL A 269 32.35 20.77 -19.60
N LYS A 270 32.36 21.43 -18.44
CA LYS A 270 31.29 22.35 -18.01
C LYS A 270 31.09 23.51 -19.00
N THR A 271 32.19 24.09 -19.48
CA THR A 271 32.15 25.22 -20.43
C THR A 271 31.57 24.78 -21.77
N MET A 272 31.99 23.62 -22.29
CA MET A 272 31.45 23.06 -23.52
C MET A 272 29.97 22.71 -23.38
N ALA A 273 29.58 22.04 -22.28
CA ALA A 273 28.20 21.70 -21.98
C ALA A 273 27.29 22.95 -21.90
N LEU A 274 27.78 24.05 -21.30
CA LEU A 274 27.07 25.33 -21.23
C LEU A 274 26.95 26.01 -22.60
N LYS A 275 27.94 25.90 -23.49
CA LYS A 275 27.83 26.40 -24.87
C LYS A 275 26.78 25.61 -25.64
N VAL A 276 26.84 24.28 -25.55
CA VAL A 276 25.92 23.37 -26.25
C VAL A 276 24.48 23.48 -25.72
N SER A 277 24.29 23.81 -24.44
CA SER A 277 22.96 24.00 -23.84
C SER A 277 22.11 25.06 -24.53
N LYS A 278 22.75 26.07 -25.14
CA LYS A 278 22.06 27.15 -25.88
C LYS A 278 21.52 26.69 -27.23
N SER A 279 21.98 25.56 -27.75
CA SER A 279 21.52 24.99 -29.01
C SER A 279 20.29 24.09 -28.84
N ARG A 280 19.60 23.82 -29.95
CA ARG A 280 18.51 22.83 -30.02
C ARG A 280 18.98 21.42 -30.41
N SER A 281 20.27 21.25 -30.67
CA SER A 281 20.83 19.99 -31.16
C SER A 281 20.81 18.90 -30.09
N THR A 282 20.85 17.65 -30.58
CA THR A 282 21.03 16.47 -29.74
C THR A 282 22.38 16.51 -29.06
N VAL A 283 22.42 16.07 -27.80
CA VAL A 283 23.65 16.00 -27.00
C VAL A 283 23.86 14.56 -26.57
N LEU A 284 25.06 14.02 -26.82
CA LEU A 284 25.48 12.70 -26.37
C LEU A 284 26.48 12.87 -25.22
N ILE A 285 26.09 12.46 -24.02
CA ILE A 285 26.94 12.48 -22.83
C ILE A 285 27.58 11.10 -22.68
N ARG A 286 28.91 11.06 -22.73
CA ARG A 286 29.71 9.84 -22.62
C ARG A 286 30.47 9.87 -21.31
N GLY A 287 30.62 8.70 -20.69
CA GLY A 287 31.42 8.58 -19.47
C GLY A 287 31.06 7.32 -18.71
N GLU A 288 31.98 6.87 -17.89
CA GLU A 288 31.82 5.67 -17.08
C GLU A 288 30.61 5.74 -16.13
N SER A 289 30.21 4.59 -15.61
CA SER A 289 29.16 4.53 -14.60
C SER A 289 29.59 5.31 -13.35
N GLY A 290 28.67 6.07 -12.76
CA GLY A 290 28.94 6.84 -11.53
C GLY A 290 29.70 8.16 -11.72
N THR A 291 29.92 8.64 -12.96
CA THR A 291 30.60 9.93 -13.20
C THR A 291 29.72 11.17 -13.07
N GLY A 292 28.39 11.01 -13.00
CA GLY A 292 27.41 12.10 -12.88
C GLY A 292 26.74 12.53 -14.19
N LYS A 293 26.64 11.64 -15.21
CA LYS A 293 25.99 11.92 -16.51
C LYS A 293 24.61 12.57 -16.40
N GLU A 294 23.80 12.12 -15.44
CA GLU A 294 22.45 12.67 -15.19
C GLU A 294 22.49 14.13 -14.72
N LEU A 295 23.45 14.50 -13.86
CA LEU A 295 23.62 15.89 -13.42
C LEU A 295 23.95 16.82 -14.60
N PHE A 296 24.78 16.35 -15.53
CA PHE A 296 25.08 17.07 -16.76
C PHE A 296 23.84 17.19 -17.66
N ALA A 297 23.04 16.15 -17.80
CA ALA A 297 21.80 16.22 -18.58
C ALA A 297 20.82 17.27 -18.03
N HIS A 298 20.63 17.30 -16.71
CA HIS A 298 19.83 18.32 -16.04
C HIS A 298 20.41 19.72 -16.23
N ALA A 299 21.72 19.90 -16.03
CA ALA A 299 22.37 21.19 -16.20
C ALA A 299 22.24 21.72 -17.64
N VAL A 300 22.41 20.84 -18.64
CA VAL A 300 22.24 21.17 -20.06
C VAL A 300 20.79 21.53 -20.40
N HIS A 301 19.79 20.89 -19.78
CA HIS A 301 18.40 21.26 -19.95
C HIS A 301 18.10 22.63 -19.32
N ARG A 302 18.51 22.84 -18.07
CA ARG A 302 18.23 24.07 -17.31
C ARG A 302 18.92 25.30 -17.89
N ALA A 303 20.09 25.14 -18.48
CA ALA A 303 20.79 26.21 -19.17
C ALA A 303 20.34 26.41 -20.63
N SER A 304 19.25 25.76 -21.06
CA SER A 304 18.72 25.86 -22.42
C SER A 304 17.51 26.78 -22.53
N PRO A 305 17.13 27.22 -23.74
CA PRO A 305 15.87 27.94 -23.97
C PRO A 305 14.61 27.15 -23.55
N ARG A 306 14.73 25.84 -23.29
CA ARG A 306 13.64 24.96 -22.89
C ARG A 306 13.60 24.67 -21.38
N ALA A 307 14.31 25.44 -20.56
CA ALA A 307 14.38 25.25 -19.11
C ALA A 307 13.02 25.31 -18.39
N ARG A 308 12.01 25.97 -18.99
CA ARG A 308 10.62 25.99 -18.47
C ARG A 308 9.76 24.84 -18.97
N GLY A 309 10.25 24.07 -19.95
CA GLY A 309 9.56 22.90 -20.50
C GLY A 309 9.77 21.66 -19.61
N SER A 310 9.12 20.55 -19.97
CA SER A 310 9.33 19.28 -19.26
C SER A 310 10.75 18.73 -19.47
N PHE A 311 11.32 18.16 -18.40
CA PHE A 311 12.49 17.28 -18.49
C PHE A 311 12.01 15.86 -18.16
N ILE A 312 11.87 15.04 -19.19
CA ILE A 312 11.40 13.66 -19.04
C ILE A 312 12.62 12.74 -19.12
N ARG A 313 12.77 11.83 -18.15
CA ARG A 313 13.85 10.84 -18.10
C ARG A 313 13.32 9.45 -18.43
N LEU A 314 14.13 8.70 -19.16
CA LEU A 314 13.92 7.29 -19.45
C LEU A 314 15.28 6.57 -19.43
N ASN A 315 15.40 5.54 -18.60
CA ASN A 315 16.58 4.68 -18.56
C ASN A 315 16.30 3.43 -19.41
N CYS A 316 17.07 3.24 -20.47
CA CYS A 316 16.84 2.19 -21.46
C CYS A 316 17.23 0.79 -20.95
N ALA A 317 18.10 0.72 -19.93
CA ALA A 317 18.56 -0.54 -19.34
C ALA A 317 17.61 -1.05 -18.25
N ALA A 318 16.88 -0.16 -17.56
CA ALA A 318 16.01 -0.52 -16.44
C ALA A 318 14.65 -1.08 -16.84
N ILE A 319 14.22 -0.86 -18.08
CA ILE A 319 12.88 -1.25 -18.57
C ILE A 319 13.01 -2.51 -19.43
N PRO A 320 12.21 -3.56 -19.19
CA PRO A 320 12.16 -4.72 -20.07
C PRO A 320 11.92 -4.31 -21.52
N ARG A 321 12.60 -4.97 -22.47
CA ARG A 321 12.57 -4.61 -23.89
C ARG A 321 11.15 -4.49 -24.45
N ASP A 322 10.27 -5.41 -24.05
CA ASP A 322 8.88 -5.46 -24.51
C ASP A 322 8.02 -4.29 -23.98
N LEU A 323 8.42 -3.67 -22.86
CA LEU A 323 7.72 -2.53 -22.26
C LEU A 323 8.35 -1.19 -22.65
N LEU A 324 9.61 -1.19 -23.10
CA LEU A 324 10.33 0.02 -23.48
C LEU A 324 9.61 0.77 -24.60
N GLU A 325 9.06 0.03 -25.58
CA GLU A 325 8.30 0.63 -26.68
C GLU A 325 7.04 1.34 -26.16
N ALA A 326 6.26 0.68 -25.31
CA ALA A 326 5.03 1.21 -24.74
C ALA A 326 5.28 2.43 -23.85
N GLU A 327 6.39 2.46 -23.10
CA GLU A 327 6.79 3.64 -22.33
C GLU A 327 7.22 4.79 -23.25
N LEU A 328 8.04 4.52 -24.27
CA LEU A 328 8.62 5.57 -25.10
C LEU A 328 7.58 6.24 -26.01
N PHE A 329 6.76 5.44 -26.70
CA PHE A 329 5.80 5.87 -27.72
C PHE A 329 4.37 5.99 -27.21
N GLY A 330 4.03 5.31 -26.11
CA GLY A 330 2.65 5.19 -25.66
C GLY A 330 1.84 4.20 -26.48
N TYR A 331 0.61 3.93 -26.07
CA TYR A 331 -0.27 2.97 -26.73
C TYR A 331 -1.72 3.44 -26.73
N GLU A 332 -2.48 3.02 -27.73
CA GLU A 332 -3.94 3.19 -27.75
C GLU A 332 -4.66 2.03 -27.04
N GLU A 333 -5.94 2.24 -26.74
CA GLU A 333 -6.77 1.18 -26.14
C GLU A 333 -6.82 -0.05 -27.06
N GLY A 334 -6.57 -1.24 -26.49
CA GLY A 334 -6.60 -2.50 -27.25
C GLY A 334 -5.31 -2.84 -28.01
N ALA A 335 -4.23 -2.07 -27.87
CA ALA A 335 -2.97 -2.32 -28.56
C ALA A 335 -2.31 -3.68 -28.22
N PHE A 336 -2.48 -4.18 -26.99
CA PHE A 336 -2.00 -5.49 -26.54
C PHE A 336 -2.81 -6.01 -25.32
N THR A 337 -2.65 -7.29 -24.98
CA THR A 337 -3.31 -7.91 -23.81
C THR A 337 -2.83 -7.25 -22.51
N GLY A 338 -3.72 -6.53 -21.82
CA GLY A 338 -3.39 -5.76 -20.61
C GLY A 338 -3.30 -4.24 -20.83
N ALA A 339 -3.53 -3.74 -22.05
CA ALA A 339 -3.62 -2.32 -22.31
C ALA A 339 -4.76 -1.67 -21.49
N LYS A 340 -4.46 -0.59 -20.78
CA LYS A 340 -5.45 0.19 -20.04
C LYS A 340 -6.52 0.76 -20.99
N LYS A 341 -7.78 0.75 -20.56
CA LYS A 341 -8.87 1.48 -21.23
C LYS A 341 -8.52 2.97 -21.30
N GLY A 342 -8.64 3.58 -22.47
CA GLY A 342 -8.19 4.96 -22.75
C GLY A 342 -6.73 5.12 -23.21
N GLY A 343 -5.92 4.06 -23.24
CA GLY A 343 -4.51 4.11 -23.67
C GLY A 343 -3.57 4.79 -22.66
N LYS A 344 -2.32 5.05 -23.06
CA LYS A 344 -1.32 5.76 -22.25
C LYS A 344 -0.42 6.63 -23.16
N PRO A 345 -0.19 7.92 -22.81
CA PRO A 345 0.75 8.76 -23.55
C PRO A 345 2.20 8.30 -23.34
N GLY A 346 3.00 8.38 -24.40
CA GLY A 346 4.43 8.02 -24.37
C GLY A 346 5.31 9.10 -23.74
N LYS A 347 6.50 8.72 -23.28
CA LYS A 347 7.50 9.65 -22.73
C LYS A 347 7.91 10.73 -23.74
N ILE A 348 7.96 10.41 -25.03
CA ILE A 348 8.26 11.40 -26.08
C ILE A 348 7.14 12.46 -26.16
N GLU A 349 5.89 12.03 -26.08
CA GLU A 349 4.72 12.91 -26.11
C GLU A 349 4.69 13.83 -24.88
N LEU A 350 5.01 13.29 -23.70
CA LEU A 350 5.16 14.05 -22.44
C LEU A 350 6.35 15.05 -22.47
N ALA A 351 7.35 14.80 -23.31
CA ALA A 351 8.51 15.66 -23.49
C ALA A 351 8.30 16.77 -24.53
N HIS A 352 7.10 16.86 -25.13
CA HIS A 352 6.77 17.87 -26.15
C HIS A 352 7.03 19.30 -25.63
N LYS A 353 7.74 20.12 -26.42
CA LYS A 353 8.27 21.46 -26.06
C LYS A 353 9.29 21.46 -24.91
N GLY A 354 9.70 20.29 -24.44
CA GLY A 354 10.68 20.05 -23.40
C GLY A 354 11.92 19.34 -23.91
N THR A 355 12.48 18.48 -23.05
CA THR A 355 13.67 17.66 -23.28
C THR A 355 13.41 16.23 -22.82
N LEU A 356 13.80 15.26 -23.64
CA LEU A 356 13.83 13.84 -23.29
C LEU A 356 15.28 13.42 -23.05
N PHE A 357 15.55 12.92 -21.85
CA PHE A 357 16.82 12.33 -21.46
C PHE A 357 16.75 10.80 -21.55
N LEU A 358 17.57 10.25 -22.44
CA LEU A 358 17.72 8.81 -22.70
C LEU A 358 19.00 8.33 -22.03
N ASP A 359 18.87 7.73 -20.85
CA ASP A 359 20.00 7.15 -20.13
C ASP A 359 20.26 5.72 -20.59
N GLU A 360 21.53 5.35 -20.62
CA GLU A 360 22.05 4.09 -21.15
C GLU A 360 21.53 3.71 -22.55
N ILE A 361 21.61 4.66 -23.49
CA ILE A 361 21.13 4.47 -24.88
C ILE A 361 21.81 3.29 -25.61
N GLY A 362 23.02 2.90 -25.18
CA GLY A 362 23.75 1.76 -25.73
C GLY A 362 23.07 0.41 -25.49
N ASP A 363 22.15 0.31 -24.53
CA ASP A 363 21.48 -0.97 -24.22
C ASP A 363 20.13 -1.14 -24.96
N MET A 364 19.80 -0.20 -25.83
CA MET A 364 18.61 -0.23 -26.67
C MET A 364 18.73 -1.29 -27.79
N SER A 365 17.68 -2.09 -28.00
CA SER A 365 17.63 -3.07 -29.09
C SER A 365 17.65 -2.42 -30.48
N LEU A 366 18.14 -3.14 -31.50
CA LEU A 366 18.19 -2.63 -32.89
C LEU A 366 16.82 -2.19 -33.42
N ASP A 367 15.73 -2.88 -33.05
CA ASP A 367 14.36 -2.51 -33.44
C ASP A 367 13.95 -1.15 -32.87
N MET A 368 14.22 -0.94 -31.58
CA MET A 368 13.96 0.34 -30.91
C MET A 368 14.83 1.47 -31.46
N GLN A 369 16.07 1.17 -31.86
CA GLN A 369 16.95 2.14 -32.52
C GLN A 369 16.35 2.66 -33.84
N VAL A 370 15.70 1.79 -34.63
CA VAL A 370 15.00 2.20 -35.87
C VAL A 370 13.85 3.15 -35.56
N LYS A 371 13.02 2.81 -34.56
CA LYS A 371 11.87 3.64 -34.19
C LYS A 371 12.32 5.00 -33.64
N LEU A 372 13.34 5.02 -32.78
CA LEU A 372 13.92 6.27 -32.26
C LEU A 372 14.52 7.14 -33.37
N LEU A 373 15.19 6.53 -34.36
CA LEU A 373 15.75 7.25 -35.51
C LEU A 373 14.66 8.01 -36.28
N ARG A 374 13.51 7.36 -36.54
CA ARG A 374 12.37 8.01 -37.22
C ARG A 374 11.91 9.25 -36.47
N VAL A 375 11.76 9.15 -35.14
CA VAL A 375 11.39 10.30 -34.30
C VAL A 375 12.41 11.44 -34.38
N LEU A 376 13.71 11.12 -34.34
CA LEU A 376 14.79 12.12 -34.43
C LEU A 376 14.88 12.80 -35.81
N GLN A 377 14.42 12.14 -36.86
CA GLN A 377 14.45 12.64 -38.24
C GLN A 377 13.17 13.38 -38.62
N GLU A 378 12.03 12.71 -38.48
CA GLU A 378 10.71 13.16 -38.95
C GLU A 378 10.02 14.07 -37.94
N LYS A 379 10.42 14.01 -36.65
CA LYS A 379 9.77 14.74 -35.54
C LYS A 379 8.28 14.42 -35.43
N GLU A 380 7.96 13.17 -35.71
CA GLU A 380 6.61 12.62 -35.67
C GLU A 380 6.61 11.35 -34.83
N ILE A 381 5.50 11.08 -34.17
CA ILE A 381 5.29 9.86 -33.40
C ILE A 381 3.93 9.26 -33.74
N GLU A 382 3.86 7.95 -33.60
CA GLU A 382 2.65 7.14 -33.68
C GLU A 382 2.60 6.28 -32.43
N ARG A 383 1.43 6.18 -31.80
CA ARG A 383 1.23 5.31 -30.63
C ARG A 383 1.14 3.87 -31.08
N ILE A 384 1.56 2.93 -30.23
CA ILE A 384 1.41 1.51 -30.53
C ILE A 384 -0.09 1.18 -30.73
N GLY A 385 -0.41 0.55 -31.86
CA GLY A 385 -1.76 0.19 -32.25
C GLY A 385 -2.63 1.36 -32.76
N GLY A 386 -2.12 2.59 -32.70
CA GLY A 386 -2.77 3.76 -33.28
C GLY A 386 -2.32 4.00 -34.72
N THR A 387 -3.08 4.80 -35.45
CA THR A 387 -2.75 5.24 -36.83
C THR A 387 -2.53 6.76 -36.94
N LYS A 388 -2.66 7.46 -35.81
CA LYS A 388 -2.61 8.91 -35.75
C LYS A 388 -1.18 9.40 -35.58
N ILE A 389 -0.65 10.01 -36.64
CA ILE A 389 0.63 10.70 -36.62
C ILE A 389 0.50 12.01 -35.84
N GLN A 390 1.44 12.24 -34.91
CA GLN A 390 1.52 13.46 -34.12
C GLN A 390 2.88 14.14 -34.27
N LYS A 391 2.88 15.43 -34.62
CA LYS A 391 4.10 16.23 -34.67
C LYS A 391 4.59 16.58 -33.27
N ILE A 392 5.87 16.35 -33.03
CA ILE A 392 6.52 16.62 -31.75
C ILE A 392 7.64 17.65 -31.88
N ASP A 393 7.89 18.40 -30.81
CA ASP A 393 9.07 19.25 -30.71
C ASP A 393 9.85 18.91 -29.43
N VAL A 394 10.73 17.92 -29.50
CA VAL A 394 11.49 17.41 -28.36
C VAL A 394 12.98 17.61 -28.59
N ARG A 395 13.69 18.08 -27.56
CA ARG A 395 15.16 18.08 -27.54
C ARG A 395 15.61 16.77 -26.93
N PHE A 396 16.58 16.12 -27.55
CA PHE A 396 17.12 14.85 -27.04
C PHE A 396 18.47 15.07 -26.38
N ILE A 397 18.62 14.48 -25.20
CA ILE A 397 19.91 14.29 -24.54
C ILE A 397 20.05 12.78 -24.33
N ALA A 398 21.12 12.18 -24.82
CA ALA A 398 21.39 10.76 -24.64
C ALA A 398 22.64 10.58 -23.77
N ALA A 399 22.67 9.54 -22.96
CA ALA A 399 23.84 9.18 -22.16
C ALA A 399 24.19 7.70 -22.32
N THR A 400 25.47 7.37 -22.25
CA THR A 400 25.93 5.97 -22.21
C THR A 400 27.33 5.85 -21.63
N HIS A 401 27.60 4.70 -20.99
CA HIS A 401 28.95 4.28 -20.63
C HIS A 401 29.65 3.42 -21.70
N ARG A 402 28.92 2.96 -22.72
CA ARG A 402 29.45 2.06 -23.76
C ARG A 402 30.10 2.84 -24.90
N ASN A 403 31.07 2.22 -25.57
CA ASN A 403 31.67 2.78 -26.77
C ASN A 403 30.78 2.53 -27.99
N LEU A 404 29.85 3.46 -28.28
CA LEU A 404 28.93 3.34 -29.42
C LEU A 404 29.65 3.15 -30.76
N ARG A 405 30.86 3.74 -30.94
CA ARG A 405 31.62 3.62 -32.19
C ARG A 405 32.06 2.18 -32.45
N GLU A 406 32.53 1.49 -31.41
CA GLU A 406 32.87 0.06 -31.50
C GLU A 406 31.61 -0.80 -31.69
N MET A 407 30.51 -0.45 -31.03
CA MET A 407 29.24 -1.16 -31.19
C MET A 407 28.69 -1.07 -32.62
N VAL A 408 28.89 0.08 -33.29
CA VAL A 408 28.57 0.23 -34.72
C VAL A 408 29.40 -0.73 -35.56
N GLN A 409 30.71 -0.83 -35.31
CA GLN A 409 31.59 -1.76 -36.03
C GLN A 409 31.20 -3.24 -35.82
N ARG A 410 30.64 -3.57 -34.65
CA ARG A 410 30.15 -4.92 -34.31
C ARG A 410 28.71 -5.19 -34.76
N GLY A 411 28.01 -4.19 -35.33
CA GLY A 411 26.61 -4.31 -35.73
C GLY A 411 25.60 -4.32 -34.57
N GLU A 412 26.03 -3.98 -33.35
CA GLU A 412 25.16 -3.90 -32.16
C GLU A 412 24.45 -2.54 -32.04
N PHE A 413 24.92 -1.53 -32.75
CA PHE A 413 24.32 -0.21 -32.79
C PHE A 413 24.28 0.30 -34.23
N ARG A 414 23.18 0.94 -34.64
CA ARG A 414 23.05 1.42 -36.01
C ARG A 414 23.87 2.69 -36.25
N GLU A 415 24.57 2.71 -37.38
CA GLU A 415 25.41 3.82 -37.79
C GLU A 415 24.61 5.13 -38.01
N ASP A 416 23.43 5.02 -38.63
CA ASP A 416 22.55 6.16 -38.90
C ASP A 416 22.05 6.86 -37.62
N LEU A 417 21.65 6.08 -36.60
CA LEU A 417 21.28 6.60 -35.30
C LEU A 417 22.48 7.21 -34.56
N TYR A 418 23.65 6.58 -34.64
CA TYR A 418 24.86 7.09 -34.00
C TYR A 418 25.18 8.51 -34.46
N TYR A 419 25.18 8.79 -35.77
CA TYR A 419 25.44 10.13 -36.27
C TYR A 419 24.36 11.14 -35.90
N ARG A 420 23.10 10.71 -35.75
CA ARG A 420 21.99 11.59 -35.34
C ARG A 420 22.01 11.94 -33.84
N LEU A 421 22.56 11.04 -33.02
CA LEU A 421 22.77 11.27 -31.58
C LEU A 421 24.06 12.06 -31.32
N ASN A 422 25.14 11.72 -32.02
CA ASN A 422 26.48 12.26 -31.82
C ASN A 422 26.70 13.61 -32.54
N VAL A 423 25.74 14.54 -32.40
CA VAL A 423 25.87 15.90 -32.97
C VAL A 423 26.80 16.75 -32.09
N PHE A 424 26.61 16.69 -30.77
CA PHE A 424 27.54 17.22 -29.79
C PHE A 424 27.85 16.16 -28.75
N ALA A 425 29.12 15.76 -28.65
CA ALA A 425 29.61 14.86 -27.62
C ALA A 425 30.11 15.64 -26.39
N ILE A 426 29.78 15.15 -25.20
CA ILE A 426 30.32 15.62 -23.93
C ILE A 426 30.91 14.40 -23.24
N ASP A 427 32.23 14.28 -23.25
CA ASP A 427 32.94 13.20 -22.56
C ASP A 427 33.25 13.63 -21.11
N ILE A 428 32.62 12.98 -20.13
CA ILE A 428 32.84 13.22 -18.72
C ILE A 428 34.02 12.36 -18.24
N PRO A 429 35.10 12.96 -17.72
CA PRO A 429 36.26 12.22 -17.28
C PRO A 429 35.95 11.37 -16.04
N PRO A 430 36.51 10.15 -15.96
CA PRO A 430 36.43 9.34 -14.75
C PRO A 430 37.21 10.00 -13.60
N LEU A 431 36.89 9.64 -12.36
CA LEU A 431 37.42 10.27 -11.16
C LEU A 431 38.96 10.20 -11.08
N ARG A 432 39.56 9.08 -11.53
CA ARG A 432 41.02 8.90 -11.63
C ARG A 432 41.74 9.91 -12.53
N GLU A 433 41.03 10.52 -13.48
CA GLU A 433 41.57 11.56 -14.36
C GLU A 433 41.39 12.98 -13.82
N ARG A 434 40.70 13.13 -12.69
CA ARG A 434 40.39 14.40 -12.02
C ARG A 434 40.58 14.29 -10.50
N LYS A 435 41.70 13.70 -10.07
CA LYS A 435 42.00 13.50 -8.63
C LYS A 435 42.01 14.81 -7.82
N GLU A 436 42.32 15.94 -8.45
CA GLU A 436 42.20 17.29 -7.85
C GLU A 436 40.79 17.59 -7.31
N ASP A 437 39.75 17.04 -7.95
CA ASP A 437 38.35 17.25 -7.53
C ASP A 437 37.96 16.38 -6.33
N MET A 438 38.76 15.35 -6.03
CA MET A 438 38.40 14.33 -5.05
C MET A 438 38.20 14.90 -3.65
N ILE A 439 39.05 15.85 -3.23
CA ILE A 439 38.95 16.49 -1.91
C ILE A 439 37.59 17.18 -1.76
N HIS A 440 37.23 18.03 -2.72
CA HIS A 440 35.95 18.75 -2.70
C HIS A 440 34.74 17.81 -2.80
N ILE A 441 34.85 16.73 -3.57
CA ILE A 441 33.81 15.71 -3.67
C ILE A 441 33.63 14.99 -2.33
N MET A 442 34.72 14.57 -1.68
CA MET A 442 34.67 13.89 -0.38
C MET A 442 34.04 14.78 0.69
N GLU A 443 34.48 16.03 0.81
CA GLU A 443 33.93 17.00 1.77
C GLU A 443 32.42 17.20 1.59
N PHE A 444 31.97 17.30 0.34
CA PHE A 444 30.56 17.40 0.04
C PHE A 444 29.78 16.13 0.40
N LEU A 445 30.29 14.95 0.02
CA LEU A 445 29.64 13.68 0.31
C LEU A 445 29.52 13.44 1.82
N ILE A 446 30.56 13.73 2.60
CA ILE A 446 30.52 13.61 4.07
C ILE A 446 29.44 14.53 4.66
N ARG A 447 29.38 15.81 4.23
CA ARG A 447 28.34 16.74 4.69
C ARG A 447 26.94 16.27 4.31
N LYS A 448 26.76 15.75 3.09
CA LYS A 448 25.50 15.19 2.61
C LYS A 448 25.08 14.00 3.48
N LEU A 449 25.97 13.01 3.64
CA LEU A 449 25.70 11.77 4.37
C LEU A 449 25.48 11.99 5.87
N ASN A 450 26.15 12.97 6.49
CA ASN A 450 25.86 13.34 7.89
C ASN A 450 24.41 13.79 8.07
N GLY A 451 23.89 14.61 7.14
CA GLY A 451 22.51 15.07 7.18
C GLY A 451 21.49 13.95 6.97
N GLU A 452 21.83 12.94 6.17
CA GLU A 452 20.95 11.80 5.85
C GLU A 452 20.98 10.72 6.94
N LEU A 453 22.16 10.40 7.49
CA LEU A 453 22.36 9.35 8.48
C LEU A 453 22.23 9.83 9.93
N GLY A 454 22.12 11.15 10.16
CA GLY A 454 22.18 11.73 11.51
C GLY A 454 23.54 11.56 12.18
N SER A 455 24.60 11.35 11.39
CA SER A 455 25.98 11.16 11.88
C SER A 455 26.69 12.50 12.08
N SER A 456 27.82 12.47 12.79
CA SER A 456 28.63 13.65 13.15
C SER A 456 30.08 13.52 12.70
N VAL A 457 30.33 12.87 11.56
CA VAL A 457 31.69 12.72 11.01
C VAL A 457 32.22 14.07 10.55
N LEU A 458 33.38 14.47 11.05
CA LEU A 458 34.00 15.76 10.75
C LEU A 458 35.10 15.66 9.68
N SER A 459 35.84 14.55 9.66
CA SER A 459 37.00 14.42 8.78
C SER A 459 37.38 12.96 8.49
N LEU A 460 38.25 12.79 7.50
CA LEU A 460 38.97 11.55 7.22
C LEU A 460 40.37 11.63 7.84
N ASP A 461 40.84 10.51 8.37
CA ASP A 461 42.23 10.29 8.75
C ASP A 461 43.17 10.50 7.56
N GLU A 462 44.42 10.91 7.80
CA GLU A 462 45.39 11.21 6.74
C GLU A 462 45.67 9.98 5.87
N ARG A 463 45.82 8.79 6.48
CA ARG A 463 46.05 7.55 5.74
C ARG A 463 44.86 7.18 4.86
N VAL A 464 43.65 7.44 5.33
CA VAL A 464 42.42 7.21 4.53
C VAL A 464 42.39 8.12 3.32
N ARG A 465 42.84 9.38 3.43
CA ARG A 465 42.92 10.29 2.29
C ARG A 465 43.92 9.78 1.26
N ASP A 466 45.08 9.30 1.69
CA ASP A 466 46.10 8.76 0.79
C ASP A 466 45.58 7.54 0.02
N ILE A 467 44.93 6.59 0.71
CA ILE A 467 44.28 5.43 0.09
C ILE A 467 43.27 5.89 -0.97
N PHE A 468 42.45 6.90 -0.65
CA PHE A 468 41.44 7.40 -1.57
C PHE A 468 42.08 8.07 -2.79
N MET A 469 43.15 8.84 -2.61
CA MET A 469 43.87 9.51 -3.70
C MET A 469 44.64 8.53 -4.59
N GLU A 470 45.12 7.41 -4.06
CA GLU A 470 45.80 6.37 -4.85
C GLU A 470 44.83 5.53 -5.66
N HIS A 471 43.66 5.18 -5.12
CA HIS A 471 42.69 4.29 -5.75
C HIS A 471 42.14 4.83 -7.09
N ASP A 472 41.84 3.92 -8.03
CA ASP A 472 41.39 4.27 -9.40
C ASP A 472 39.87 4.52 -9.52
N TRP A 473 39.09 4.12 -8.51
CA TRP A 473 37.64 4.33 -8.43
C TRP A 473 36.88 3.91 -9.71
N PRO A 474 36.87 2.62 -10.07
CA PRO A 474 36.15 2.11 -11.25
C PRO A 474 34.65 2.44 -11.27
N GLY A 475 33.99 2.53 -10.11
CA GLY A 475 32.60 2.98 -9.97
C GLY A 475 32.46 4.49 -9.73
N ASN A 476 33.55 5.25 -9.87
CA ASN A 476 33.61 6.70 -9.78
C ASN A 476 32.97 7.24 -8.49
N ILE A 477 32.15 8.29 -8.59
CA ILE A 477 31.56 8.98 -7.42
C ILE A 477 30.57 8.06 -6.70
N ARG A 478 29.90 7.14 -7.41
CA ARG A 478 28.95 6.20 -6.80
C ARG A 478 29.67 5.20 -5.89
N GLU A 479 30.83 4.70 -6.31
CA GLU A 479 31.65 3.82 -5.46
C GLU A 479 32.19 4.59 -4.26
N LEU A 480 32.72 5.79 -4.46
CA LEU A 480 33.21 6.65 -3.38
C LEU A 480 32.14 6.95 -2.33
N GLU A 481 30.93 7.31 -2.77
CA GLU A 481 29.78 7.54 -1.90
C GLU A 481 29.42 6.28 -1.10
N ASN A 482 29.33 5.12 -1.74
CA ASN A 482 29.04 3.85 -1.07
C ASN A 482 30.11 3.48 -0.03
N VAL A 483 31.39 3.74 -0.33
CA VAL A 483 32.50 3.48 0.61
C VAL A 483 32.40 4.40 1.83
N LEU A 484 32.16 5.69 1.62
CA LEU A 484 31.99 6.66 2.69
C LEU A 484 30.76 6.35 3.54
N GLU A 485 29.61 6.07 2.92
CA GLU A 485 28.38 5.70 3.61
C GLU A 485 28.59 4.47 4.49
N ARG A 486 29.25 3.43 3.96
CA ARG A 486 29.58 2.24 4.75
C ARG A 486 30.47 2.57 5.94
N ALA A 487 31.53 3.35 5.74
CA ALA A 487 32.44 3.73 6.81
C ALA A 487 31.74 4.56 7.89
N MET A 488 30.84 5.47 7.49
CA MET A 488 30.03 6.30 8.38
C MET A 488 28.97 5.54 9.19
N ASN A 489 28.55 4.36 8.71
CA ASN A 489 27.64 3.49 9.45
C ASN A 489 28.35 2.61 10.48
N VAL A 490 29.65 2.35 10.30
CA VAL A 490 30.43 1.46 11.19
C VAL A 490 31.19 2.24 12.25
N ILE A 491 31.47 3.52 12.01
CA ILE A 491 32.26 4.35 12.92
C ILE A 491 31.53 4.66 14.24
N GLU A 492 32.25 4.50 15.33
CA GLU A 492 31.88 5.01 16.66
C GLU A 492 32.76 6.23 16.98
N GLY A 493 32.47 7.37 16.32
CA GLY A 493 33.33 8.57 16.43
C GLY A 493 33.14 9.59 15.30
N MET A 494 34.05 10.58 15.26
CA MET A 494 33.98 11.71 14.32
C MET A 494 35.00 11.65 13.17
N ILE A 495 35.94 10.69 13.18
CA ILE A 495 37.04 10.59 12.21
C ILE A 495 37.08 9.20 11.57
N ILE A 496 36.92 9.12 10.25
CA ILE A 496 37.00 7.85 9.53
C ILE A 496 38.46 7.39 9.44
N GLN A 497 38.75 6.29 10.14
CA GLN A 497 40.03 5.56 10.11
C GLN A 497 40.01 4.36 9.15
N VAL A 498 41.21 3.86 8.81
CA VAL A 498 41.44 2.76 7.85
C VAL A 498 40.60 1.52 8.13
N HIS A 499 40.48 1.10 9.39
CA HIS A 499 39.79 -0.14 9.75
C HIS A 499 38.28 -0.09 9.43
N HIS A 500 37.67 1.09 9.32
CA HIS A 500 36.28 1.28 8.89
C HIS A 500 36.09 1.06 7.38
N LEU A 501 37.16 1.05 6.59
CA LEU A 501 37.09 0.88 5.14
C LEU A 501 36.85 -0.59 4.74
N PRO A 502 36.27 -0.84 3.56
CA PRO A 502 36.20 -2.17 2.98
C PRO A 502 37.56 -2.84 2.83
N VAL A 503 37.60 -4.17 3.00
CA VAL A 503 38.82 -5.00 2.90
C VAL A 503 39.65 -4.70 1.65
N TYR A 504 39.00 -4.48 0.50
CA TYR A 504 39.71 -4.26 -0.77
C TYR A 504 40.49 -2.94 -0.82
N LEU A 505 40.15 -1.95 0.01
CA LEU A 505 40.90 -0.68 0.15
C LEU A 505 41.98 -0.75 1.23
N ARG A 506 41.92 -1.74 2.14
CA ARG A 506 42.89 -1.94 3.24
C ARG A 506 44.14 -2.70 2.84
N LYS A 507 44.32 -3.03 1.55
CA LYS A 507 45.33 -4.01 1.09
C LYS A 507 46.77 -3.62 1.42
N LYS A 508 47.12 -2.32 1.48
CA LYS A 508 48.45 -1.87 1.90
C LYS A 508 48.66 -1.97 3.41
N ASP A 509 47.65 -1.62 4.22
CA ASP A 509 47.75 -1.74 5.68
C ASP A 509 47.73 -3.19 6.16
N LEU A 510 47.07 -4.12 5.47
CA LEU A 510 47.17 -5.55 5.81
C LEU A 510 48.58 -6.13 5.57
N GLU A 511 49.34 -5.57 4.63
CA GLU A 511 50.74 -5.94 4.42
C GLU A 511 51.64 -5.24 5.45
N GLU A 512 51.40 -3.97 5.80
CA GLU A 512 52.16 -3.24 6.83
C GLU A 512 51.84 -3.66 8.28
N GLU A 513 50.60 -3.98 8.63
CA GLU A 513 50.20 -4.53 9.94
C GLU A 513 50.73 -5.95 10.13
N LEU A 514 50.77 -6.78 9.07
CA LEU A 514 51.37 -8.11 9.14
C LEU A 514 52.90 -8.01 9.27
N TYR A 515 53.54 -7.02 8.63
CA TYR A 515 54.95 -6.70 8.88
C TYR A 515 55.16 -6.19 10.32
N HIS A 516 54.33 -5.27 10.82
CA HIS A 516 54.48 -4.72 12.17
C HIS A 516 54.15 -5.73 13.30
N GLU A 517 53.18 -6.64 13.15
CA GLU A 517 52.92 -7.71 14.12
C GLU A 517 54.04 -8.76 14.15
N ILE A 518 54.72 -9.00 13.02
CA ILE A 518 55.88 -9.91 12.97
C ILE A 518 57.14 -9.27 13.57
N PHE A 519 57.28 -7.93 13.49
CA PHE A 519 58.48 -7.21 13.94
C PHE A 519 58.32 -6.40 15.26
N ALA A 520 57.16 -6.45 15.93
CA ALA A 520 56.91 -5.75 17.21
C ALA A 520 57.19 -6.60 18.47
N VAL A 521 57.88 -7.73 18.35
CA VAL A 521 58.47 -8.44 19.48
C VAL A 521 60.00 -8.34 19.36
N ASP A 522 60.61 -7.68 20.34
CA ASP A 522 62.04 -7.43 20.55
C ASP A 522 62.72 -6.31 19.74
N GLN A 523 62.45 -5.05 20.13
CA GLN A 523 63.34 -3.90 19.86
C GLN A 523 64.50 -3.74 20.86
N GLU A 524 64.95 -4.81 21.51
CA GLU A 524 66.20 -4.80 22.28
C GLU A 524 67.02 -6.07 22.04
N LYS A 525 67.65 -6.18 20.87
CA LYS A 525 69.05 -6.65 20.71
C LYS A 525 69.44 -6.88 19.24
N ASN A 526 70.52 -6.20 18.89
CA ASN A 526 71.54 -6.58 17.90
C ASN A 526 71.17 -6.72 16.41
N GLU A 527 71.74 -5.77 15.66
CA GLU A 527 72.41 -5.99 14.39
C GLU A 527 73.10 -7.37 14.32
N MET A 528 72.56 -8.29 13.52
CA MET A 528 73.34 -9.25 12.75
C MET A 528 72.48 -9.79 11.61
N SER A 529 72.98 -9.63 10.38
CA SER A 529 72.38 -10.11 9.14
C SER A 529 72.15 -11.62 9.20
N TYR A 530 70.89 -12.07 9.28
CA TYR A 530 70.55 -13.49 9.16
C TYR A 530 70.32 -13.87 7.70
N SER A 531 71.11 -14.80 7.19
CA SER A 531 70.88 -15.44 5.89
C SER A 531 69.74 -16.46 6.02
N LEU A 532 68.87 -16.58 5.00
CA LEU A 532 67.84 -17.64 4.92
C LEU A 532 68.44 -19.04 5.17
N GLN A 533 69.71 -19.22 4.81
CA GLN A 533 70.45 -20.45 5.01
C GLN A 533 70.66 -20.78 6.49
N GLU A 534 70.91 -19.80 7.34
CA GLU A 534 71.13 -20.00 8.78
C GLU A 534 69.83 -20.32 9.53
N GLU A 535 68.71 -19.73 9.12
CA GLU A 535 67.41 -20.01 9.74
C GLU A 535 66.92 -21.43 9.38
N VAL A 536 67.14 -21.86 8.13
CA VAL A 536 66.87 -23.24 7.72
C VAL A 536 67.75 -24.23 8.50
N GLU A 537 69.04 -23.93 8.68
CA GLU A 537 69.94 -24.79 9.45
C GLU A 537 69.56 -24.84 10.95
N SER A 538 69.14 -23.72 11.54
CA SER A 538 68.65 -23.64 12.91
C SER A 538 67.33 -24.41 13.11
N ALA A 539 66.39 -24.29 12.16
CA ALA A 539 65.14 -25.03 12.17
C ALA A 539 65.37 -26.54 12.02
N GLU A 540 66.27 -26.96 11.11
CA GLU A 540 66.65 -28.35 10.94
C GLU A 540 67.33 -28.91 12.20
N LYS A 541 68.26 -28.16 12.80
CA LYS A 541 68.94 -28.55 14.05
C LYS A 541 67.93 -28.77 15.18
N ARG A 542 66.99 -27.83 15.38
CA ARG A 542 65.92 -27.95 16.39
C ARG A 542 65.02 -29.17 16.15
N ALA A 543 64.63 -29.42 14.91
CA ALA A 543 63.79 -30.56 14.56
C ALA A 543 64.50 -31.89 14.83
N ILE A 544 65.78 -31.99 14.47
CA ILE A 544 66.61 -33.19 14.68
C ILE A 544 66.81 -33.45 16.18
N THR A 545 67.18 -32.43 16.96
CA THR A 545 67.38 -32.58 18.42
C THR A 545 66.10 -33.05 19.11
N ARG A 546 64.94 -32.45 18.82
CA ARG A 546 63.66 -32.87 19.41
C ARG A 546 63.26 -34.29 19.02
N ALA A 547 63.54 -34.72 17.79
CA ALA A 547 63.26 -36.09 17.36
C ALA A 547 64.17 -37.10 18.06
N LEU A 548 65.44 -36.77 18.28
CA LEU A 548 66.38 -37.61 19.04
C LEU A 548 66.00 -37.70 20.52
N GLU A 549 65.62 -36.59 21.15
CA GLU A 549 65.14 -36.57 22.54
C GLU A 549 63.89 -37.44 22.72
N LYS A 550 62.88 -37.29 21.85
CA LYS A 550 61.64 -38.08 21.90
C LYS A 550 61.83 -39.57 21.65
N THR A 551 62.91 -39.96 20.97
CA THR A 551 63.21 -41.36 20.65
C THR A 551 64.36 -41.92 21.48
N ALA A 552 64.77 -41.21 22.54
CA ALA A 552 65.88 -41.58 23.43
C ALA A 552 67.17 -41.95 22.68
N GLY A 553 67.50 -41.21 21.63
CA GLY A 553 68.70 -41.42 20.81
C GLY A 553 68.59 -42.55 19.77
N ASN A 554 67.42 -43.16 19.56
CA ASN A 554 67.26 -44.19 18.53
C ASN A 554 67.14 -43.56 17.12
N ILE A 555 68.27 -43.54 16.41
CA ILE A 555 68.41 -42.89 15.09
C ILE A 555 67.45 -43.47 14.03
N LYS A 556 67.07 -44.76 14.12
CA LYS A 556 66.15 -45.37 13.15
C LYS A 556 64.73 -44.84 13.32
N GLU A 557 64.27 -44.72 14.57
CA GLU A 557 62.94 -44.16 14.88
C GLU A 557 62.92 -42.65 14.69
N ALA A 558 63.99 -41.92 15.04
CA ALA A 558 64.11 -40.49 14.79
C ALA A 558 64.03 -40.14 13.29
N ALA A 559 64.70 -40.91 12.44
CA ALA A 559 64.66 -40.72 10.98
C ALA A 559 63.26 -40.95 10.41
N LYS A 560 62.55 -41.98 10.91
CA LYS A 560 61.17 -42.27 10.54
C LYS A 560 60.22 -41.15 10.99
N LEU A 561 60.40 -40.62 12.20
CA LEU A 561 59.59 -39.54 12.76
C LEU A 561 59.78 -38.21 12.02
N LEU A 562 60.99 -37.97 11.51
CA LEU A 562 61.31 -36.81 10.68
C LEU A 562 61.00 -37.01 9.19
N GLY A 563 60.58 -38.22 8.78
CA GLY A 563 60.27 -38.52 7.38
C GLY A 563 61.48 -38.54 6.44
N ILE A 564 62.70 -38.73 6.97
CA ILE A 564 63.95 -38.73 6.17
C ILE A 564 64.68 -40.07 6.25
N HIS A 565 65.50 -40.36 5.24
CA HIS A 565 66.30 -41.59 5.23
C HIS A 565 67.38 -41.57 6.33
N ARG A 566 67.62 -42.72 6.98
CA ARG A 566 68.59 -42.86 8.09
C ARG A 566 69.98 -42.31 7.77
N ALA A 567 70.47 -42.55 6.55
CA ALA A 567 71.78 -42.06 6.09
C ALA A 567 71.83 -40.53 5.89
N SER A 568 70.69 -39.89 5.66
CA SER A 568 70.57 -38.42 5.58
C SER A 568 70.51 -37.79 6.96
N LEU A 569 69.85 -38.45 7.92
CA LEU A 569 69.85 -38.03 9.31
C LEU A 569 71.26 -38.07 9.92
N TYR A 570 72.03 -39.14 9.70
CA TYR A 570 73.43 -39.22 10.16
C TYR A 570 74.29 -38.05 9.65
N ARG A 571 74.23 -37.76 8.34
CA ARG A 571 74.98 -36.65 7.73
C ARG A 571 74.58 -35.29 8.32
N LYS A 572 73.30 -35.08 8.64
CA LYS A 572 72.83 -33.83 9.25
C LYS A 572 73.22 -33.74 10.73
N ILE A 573 73.20 -34.84 11.47
CA ILE A 573 73.68 -34.89 12.87
C ILE A 573 75.16 -34.53 12.94
N GLU A 574 75.97 -35.10 12.05
CA GLU A 574 77.42 -34.83 11.96
C GLU A 574 77.69 -33.39 11.50
N LYS A 575 76.98 -32.91 10.46
CA LYS A 575 77.07 -31.52 9.98
C LYS A 575 76.76 -30.50 11.08
N TYR A 576 75.80 -30.79 11.96
CA TYR A 576 75.34 -29.86 13.00
C TYR A 576 75.92 -30.12 14.40
N GLY A 577 76.76 -31.15 14.55
CA GLY A 577 77.43 -31.53 15.80
C GLY A 577 76.46 -31.90 16.93
N ILE A 578 75.38 -32.61 16.63
CA ILE A 578 74.30 -32.92 17.61
C ILE A 578 74.60 -34.21 18.40
N LEU A 579 75.63 -34.99 18.01
CA LEU A 579 76.12 -36.20 18.69
C LEU A 579 77.62 -36.37 18.52
#